data_AF-A0A0K6A1R4-F1
#
_entry.id   AF-A0A0K6A1R4-F1
#
_cell.length_a   1.000
_cell.length_b   1.000
_cell.length_c   1.000
_cell.angle_alpha   90.00
_cell.angle_beta   90.00
_cell.angle_gamma   90.00
#
_symmetry.space_group_name_H-M   'P 1'
#
loop_
_entity.id
_entity.type
_entity.pdbx_description
1 polymer ?
#
loop_
_entity_poly.entity_id
_entity_poly.type
_entity_poly.pdbx_seq_one_letter_code
_entity_poly.pdbx_strand_id
1 'polypeptide(L)' 'MTKNHSFLEQQIATFGAALNGGNQPQSEYIEAFSKSFKGLETQINIWETFIVNSTNVNQDDAMLFP' A
#
# COMPACT_ATOMS: atom_id res chain seq x y z
N MET A 1 21.48 -11.30 -8.17
CA MET A 1 20.35 -10.67 -8.88
C MET A 1 19.30 -10.33 -7.83
N THR A 2 19.12 -9.05 -7.50
CA THR A 2 18.16 -8.62 -6.48
C THR A 2 16.77 -8.69 -7.09
N LYS A 3 15.87 -9.53 -6.54
CA LYS A 3 14.48 -9.57 -6.99
C LYS A 3 13.81 -8.26 -6.57
N ASN A 4 13.35 -7.47 -7.54
CA ASN A 4 12.48 -6.33 -7.25
C ASN A 4 11.11 -6.88 -6.85
N HIS A 5 10.86 -6.91 -5.54
CA HIS A 5 9.56 -7.26 -5.00
C HIS A 5 8.60 -6.07 -5.12
N SER A 6 7.38 -6.34 -5.55
CA SER A 6 6.29 -5.37 -5.50
C SER A 6 6.06 -4.90 -4.05
N PHE A 7 5.47 -3.72 -3.88
CA PHE A 7 5.17 -3.20 -2.53
C PHE A 7 4.36 -4.19 -1.69
N LEU A 8 3.37 -4.87 -2.29
CA LEU A 8 2.57 -5.89 -1.63
C LEU A 8 3.42 -7.07 -1.16
N GLU A 9 4.32 -7.58 -2.01
CA GLU A 9 5.22 -8.67 -1.65
C GLU A 9 6.20 -8.27 -0.54
N GLN A 10 6.65 -7.01 -0.51
CA GLN A 10 7.50 -6.48 0.56
C GLN A 10 6.74 -6.45 1.91
N GLN A 11 5.47 -6.03 1.91
CA GLN A 11 4.66 -6.02 3.13
C GLN A 11 4.36 -7.45 3.62
N ILE A 12 4.04 -8.38 2.72
CA ILE A 12 3.82 -9.80 3.05
C ILE A 12 5.10 -10.43 3.63
N ALA A 13 6.26 -10.17 3.02
CA ALA A 13 7.54 -10.69 3.49
C ALA A 13 7.92 -10.11 4.87
N THR A 14 7.71 -8.81 5.07
CA THR A 14 7.96 -8.14 6.36
C THR A 14 7.07 -8.72 7.46
N PHE A 15 5.79 -8.95 7.15
CA PHE A 15 4.86 -9.57 8.08
C PHE A 15 5.23 -11.03 8.39
N GLY A 16 5.55 -11.83 7.37
CA GLY A 16 5.99 -13.22 7.54
C GLY A 16 7.31 -13.35 8.33
N ALA A 17 8.24 -12.41 8.15
CA ALA A 17 9.49 -12.36 8.91
C ALA A 17 9.25 -12.08 10.39
N ALA A 18 8.32 -11.17 10.72
CA ALA A 18 7.90 -10.96 12.10
C ALA A 18 7.37 -12.28 12.68
N LEU A 19 6.42 -12.95 12.01
CA LEU A 19 5.79 -14.22 12.44
C LEU A 19 6.78 -15.34 12.76
N ASN A 20 7.88 -15.46 12.02
CA ASN A 20 8.90 -16.49 12.22
C ASN A 20 9.90 -16.19 13.35
N GLY A 21 9.89 -14.98 13.93
CA GLY A 21 10.74 -14.60 15.05
C GLY A 21 10.27 -15.23 16.37
N GLY A 22 10.38 -16.55 16.52
CA GLY A 22 10.02 -17.26 17.75
C GLY A 22 10.68 -16.61 18.96
N ASN A 23 9.88 -15.94 19.80
CA ASN A 23 10.19 -15.14 21.01
C ASN A 23 10.00 -13.62 20.91
N GLN A 24 9.49 -13.07 19.80
CA GLN A 24 9.20 -11.64 19.76
C GLN A 24 7.99 -11.30 20.68
N PRO A 25 8.03 -10.21 21.47
CA PRO A 25 6.88 -9.79 22.27
C PRO A 25 5.65 -9.54 21.39
N GLN A 26 4.47 -9.95 21.86
CA GLN A 26 3.20 -9.76 21.13
C GLN A 26 2.95 -8.30 20.72
N SER A 27 3.48 -7.34 21.49
CA SER A 27 3.43 -5.91 21.17
C SER A 27 4.20 -5.55 19.90
N GLU A 28 5.39 -6.11 19.70
CA GLU A 28 6.22 -5.84 18.51
C GLU A 28 5.60 -6.43 17.25
N TYR A 29 4.90 -7.57 17.38
CA TYR A 29 4.09 -8.13 16.30
C TYR A 29 2.96 -7.21 15.86
N ILE A 30 2.19 -6.70 16.83
CA ILE A 30 1.06 -5.80 16.57
C ILE A 30 1.56 -4.50 15.95
N GLU A 31 2.71 -3.99 16.40
CA GLU A 31 3.32 -2.78 15.85
C GLU A 31 3.77 -2.97 14.40
N ALA A 32 4.48 -4.06 14.10
CA ALA A 32 4.91 -4.38 12.73
C ALA A 32 3.71 -4.54 11.79
N PHE A 33 2.67 -5.25 12.24
CA PHE A 33 1.43 -5.42 11.49
C PHE A 33 0.73 -4.07 11.24
N SER A 34 0.60 -3.23 12.28
CA SER A 34 -0.04 -1.91 12.17
C SER A 34 0.70 -0.99 11.18
N LYS A 35 2.04 -1.02 11.16
CA LYS A 35 2.85 -0.26 10.19
C LYS A 35 2.63 -0.74 8.76
N SER A 36 2.63 -2.04 8.53
CA SER A 36 2.33 -2.60 7.20
C SER A 36 0.92 -2.24 6.72
N PHE A 37 -0.07 -2.28 7.62
CA PHE A 37 -1.44 -1.94 7.28
C PHE A 37 -1.61 -0.45 6.90
N LYS A 38 -1.00 0.46 7.65
CA LYS A 38 -0.97 1.89 7.31
C LYS A 38 -0.29 2.18 5.97
N GLY A 39 0.79 1.43 5.66
CA GLY A 39 1.46 1.53 4.37
C GLY A 39 0.56 1.13 3.20
N LEU A 40 -0.23 0.05 3.37
CA LEU A 40 -1.22 -0.38 2.38
C LEU A 40 -2.37 0.61 2.23
N GLU A 41 -2.91 1.11 3.34
CA GLU A 41 -3.96 2.15 3.35
C GLU A 41 -3.50 3.41 2.59
N THR A 42 -2.25 3.83 2.79
CA THR A 42 -1.68 4.98 2.07
C THR A 42 -1.60 4.73 0.56
N GLN A 43 -1.16 3.54 0.13
CA GLN A 43 -1.11 3.18 -1.29
C GLN A 43 -2.49 3.12 -1.93
N ILE A 44 -3.50 2.62 -1.20
CA ILE A 44 -4.90 2.60 -1.65
C ILE A 44 -5.42 4.03 -1.81
N ASN A 45 -5.21 4.91 -0.83
CA ASN A 45 -5.63 6.31 -0.90
C ASN A 45 -4.98 7.06 -2.08
N ILE A 46 -3.70 6.79 -2.37
CA ILE A 46 -3.02 7.34 -3.55
C ILE A 46 -3.70 6.87 -4.83
N TRP A 47 -4.04 5.58 -4.92
CA TRP A 47 -4.74 5.00 -6.06
C TRP A 47 -6.15 5.57 -6.25
N GLU A 48 -6.92 5.69 -5.17
CA GLU A 48 -8.25 6.31 -5.20
C GLU A 48 -8.18 7.77 -5.64
N THR A 49 -7.24 8.53 -5.10
CA THR A 49 -7.00 9.93 -5.48
C THR A 49 -6.60 10.05 -6.95
N PHE A 50 -5.75 9.14 -7.45
CA PHE A 50 -5.37 9.09 -8.86
C PHE A 50 -6.58 8.82 -9.76
N ILE A 51 -7.42 7.84 -9.40
CA ILE A 51 -8.65 7.53 -10.14
C ILE A 51 -9.57 8.75 -10.19
N VAL A 52 -9.88 9.35 -9.03
CA VAL A 52 -10.76 10.53 -8.95
C VAL A 52 -10.21 11.68 -9.80
N ASN A 53 -8.93 12.01 -9.67
CA ASN A 53 -8.31 13.08 -10.45
C ASN A 53 -8.30 12.77 -11.95
N SER A 54 -8.03 11.52 -12.35
CA SER A 54 -8.09 11.11 -13.76
C SER A 54 -9.51 11.14 -14.34
N THR A 55 -10.52 10.92 -13.52
CA THR A 55 -11.93 10.97 -13.92
C THR A 55 -12.39 12.41 -14.09
N ASN A 56 -11.95 13.31 -13.20
CA ASN A 56 -12.25 14.74 -13.29
C ASN A 56 -11.57 15.40 -14.49
N VAL A 57 -10.30 15.08 -14.79
CA VAL A 57 -9.61 15.59 -15.99
C VAL A 57 -10.35 15.17 -17.27
N ASN A 58 -10.83 13.93 -17.34
CA ASN A 58 -11.61 13.46 -18.49
C ASN A 58 -12.99 14.12 -18.61
N GLN A 59 -13.61 14.58 -17.52
CA GLN A 59 -14.89 15.31 -17.57
C GLN A 59 -14.70 16.78 -17.98
N ASP A 60 -13.66 17.45 -17.47
CA ASP A 60 -13.34 18.83 -17.85
C ASP A 60 -12.89 18.92 -19.31
N ASP A 61 -12.07 17.97 -19.79
CA ASP A 61 -11.69 17.88 -21.19
C ASP A 61 -12.88 17.52 -22.10
N ALA A 62 -13.79 16.63 -21.66
CA ALA A 62 -15.00 16.30 -22.43
C ALA A 62 -16.01 17.46 -22.52
N MET A 63 -15.99 18.40 -21.57
CA MET A 63 -16.85 19.58 -21.58
C MET A 63 -16.28 20.72 -22.47
N LEU A 64 -15.00 20.63 -22.86
CA LEU A 64 -14.30 21.60 -23.71
C LEU A 64 -14.28 21.23 -25.21
N PHE A 65 -14.79 20.06 -25.60
CA PHE A 65 -14.99 19.69 -26.99
C PHE A 65 -16.49 19.63 -27.34
N PRO A 66 -17.05 20.63 -28.06
CA PRO A 66 -18.42 20.57 -28.59
C PRO A 66 -18.59 19.58 -29.73
#